data_AF-A0A7S3IPY2-F1
#
_entry.id   AF-A0A7S3IPY2-F1
#
_cell.length_a   1.000
_cell.length_b   1.000
_cell.length_c   1.000
_cell.angle_alpha   90.00
_cell.angle_beta   90.00
_cell.angle_gamma   90.00
#
_symmetry.space_group_name_H-M   'P 1'
#
loop_
_entity.id
_entity.type
_entity.pdbx_description
1 polymer ?
#
loop_
_entity_poly.entity_id
_entity_poly.type
_entity_poly.pdbx_seq_one_letter_code
_entity_poly.pdbx_strand_id
1 'polypeptide(L)'
;MGGGNHTLEFKLISGDPSAKVEIQQFNKYFYDNIIFMAPTVKSLGQDMQVKTILEFVDFHHNIMVFASNEVRKQIRDLVNEFGVDFEDYGYTMQGGHPPVAATQKAFSTSGLAWSNNMFSPLGRVFSKLERPVLFEDGIGAIVDTQNEYVFPILKSDPSGYSYHPQASEEKQHGFGAGQQLSLVTGYQTHYNQRIVIAGSIKMCGNDAMLANRDPAQGATIESSSNYVLCTEMVEWNLQERGVVRADNVRHNKVGEENQDGKNPENYKRQVDIEYFIDLQEKKNGEWVPYVADDVQFQFTMLDPYYQVALEQPNKASPTYTYKLKTPWRLGIFKFLVDYKRYGLNYIHNSMEVSVIQLRHDEFPPLSCG
;
A
#
# COMPACT_ATOMS: atom_id res chain seq x y z
N MET A 1 0.91 13.32 -14.75
CA MET A 1 1.01 11.86 -14.56
C MET A 1 1.59 11.28 -15.84
N GLY A 2 2.88 10.91 -15.88
CA GLY A 2 3.52 10.52 -17.15
C GLY A 2 4.99 10.11 -17.05
N GLY A 3 5.44 9.59 -15.90
CA GLY A 3 6.81 9.08 -15.75
C GLY A 3 6.97 7.61 -16.16
N GLY A 4 5.90 6.82 -16.13
CA GLY A 4 5.89 5.41 -16.51
C GLY A 4 5.45 5.17 -17.96
N ASN A 5 5.86 4.04 -18.54
CA ASN A 5 5.49 3.60 -19.89
C ASN A 5 4.04 3.05 -19.91
N HIS A 6 3.07 3.90 -19.55
CA HIS A 6 1.65 3.56 -19.48
C HIS A 6 0.89 4.06 -20.72
N THR A 7 -0.04 3.25 -21.21
CA THR A 7 -0.99 3.65 -22.25
C THR A 7 -2.31 4.05 -21.60
N LEU A 8 -2.81 5.24 -21.89
CA LEU A 8 -4.07 5.75 -21.35
C LEU A 8 -5.18 5.61 -22.38
N GLU A 9 -6.32 5.05 -21.97
CA GLU A 9 -7.55 5.04 -22.73
C GLU A 9 -8.67 5.68 -21.92
N PHE A 10 -9.36 6.67 -22.50
CA PHE A 10 -10.44 7.39 -21.85
C PHE A 10 -11.78 6.86 -22.34
N LYS A 11 -12.60 6.35 -21.42
CA LYS A 11 -13.98 5.92 -21.70
C LYS A 11 -14.97 6.77 -20.90
N LEU A 12 -15.94 7.34 -21.61
CA LEU A 12 -17.05 8.08 -21.00
C LEU A 12 -18.15 7.11 -20.59
N ILE A 13 -18.63 7.25 -19.36
CA ILE A 13 -19.73 6.44 -18.83
C ILE A 13 -21.03 7.22 -19.04
N SER A 14 -21.97 6.61 -19.77
CA SER A 14 -23.27 7.24 -20.08
C SER A 14 -24.20 7.35 -18.87
N GLY A 15 -23.95 6.58 -17.82
CA GLY A 15 -24.87 6.42 -16.69
C GLY A 15 -26.05 5.48 -16.98
N ASP A 16 -26.11 4.92 -18.21
CA ASP A 16 -27.12 3.95 -18.62
C ASP A 16 -26.71 2.54 -18.13
N PRO A 17 -27.57 1.85 -17.35
CA PRO A 17 -27.31 0.48 -16.91
C PRO A 17 -27.12 -0.55 -18.03
N SER A 18 -27.59 -0.25 -19.25
CA SER A 18 -27.48 -1.15 -20.41
C SER A 18 -26.24 -0.89 -21.27
N ALA A 19 -25.54 0.23 -21.07
CA ALA A 19 -24.30 0.53 -21.79
C ALA A 19 -23.18 -0.42 -21.36
N LYS A 20 -22.27 -0.71 -22.29
CA LYS A 20 -21.10 -1.56 -22.04
C LYS A 20 -19.83 -0.75 -22.20
N VAL A 21 -18.91 -0.94 -21.27
CA VAL A 21 -17.56 -0.34 -21.29
C VAL A 21 -16.56 -1.28 -22.00
N GLU A 22 -16.85 -2.57 -22.02
CA GLU A 22 -16.06 -3.66 -22.60
C GLU A 22 -14.66 -3.76 -21.99
N ILE A 23 -14.60 -4.07 -20.68
CA ILE A 23 -13.31 -4.26 -19.97
C ILE A 23 -12.70 -5.65 -20.16
N GLN A 24 -13.51 -6.61 -20.63
CA GLN A 24 -13.06 -7.97 -20.92
C GLN A 24 -13.81 -8.58 -22.10
N GLN A 25 -13.16 -9.53 -22.77
CA GLN A 25 -13.78 -10.40 -23.75
C GLN A 25 -13.22 -11.81 -23.59
N PHE A 26 -14.08 -12.83 -23.65
CA PHE A 26 -13.69 -14.25 -23.51
C PHE A 26 -12.83 -14.53 -22.25
N ASN A 27 -13.21 -13.95 -21.11
CA ASN A 27 -12.50 -14.04 -19.81
C ASN A 27 -11.05 -13.53 -19.84
N LYS A 28 -10.74 -12.62 -20.77
CA LYS A 28 -9.47 -11.91 -20.80
C LYS A 28 -9.73 -10.42 -20.61
N TYR A 29 -9.14 -9.84 -19.57
CA TYR A 29 -9.15 -8.40 -19.35
C TYR A 29 -8.22 -7.70 -20.34
N PHE A 30 -8.67 -6.53 -20.81
CA PHE A 30 -7.89 -5.68 -21.72
C PHE A 30 -7.07 -4.61 -20.99
N TYR A 31 -7.35 -4.40 -19.70
CA TYR A 31 -6.76 -3.35 -18.89
C TYR A 31 -6.07 -3.96 -17.67
N ASP A 32 -4.88 -3.48 -17.35
CA ASP A 32 -4.17 -3.89 -16.13
C ASP A 32 -4.66 -3.11 -14.91
N ASN A 33 -5.10 -1.86 -15.12
CA ASN A 33 -5.52 -0.93 -14.08
C ASN A 33 -6.73 -0.12 -14.53
N ILE A 34 -7.63 0.24 -13.61
CA ILE A 34 -8.79 1.10 -13.89
C ILE A 34 -8.82 2.29 -12.93
N ILE A 35 -8.98 3.51 -13.46
CA ILE A 35 -9.15 4.73 -12.67
C ILE A 35 -10.57 5.27 -12.86
N PHE A 36 -11.35 5.29 -11.79
CA PHE A 36 -12.70 5.84 -11.76
C PHE A 36 -12.66 7.32 -11.39
N MET A 37 -12.98 8.19 -12.35
CA MET A 37 -13.14 9.64 -12.16
C MET A 37 -14.58 10.08 -12.50
N ALA A 38 -15.57 9.30 -12.03
CA ALA A 38 -16.97 9.45 -12.41
C ALA A 38 -17.89 9.38 -11.17
N PRO A 39 -17.82 10.35 -10.25
CA PRO A 39 -18.48 10.26 -8.94
C PRO A 39 -20.00 10.44 -9.03
N THR A 40 -20.45 11.15 -10.07
CA THR A 40 -21.85 11.56 -10.28
C THR A 40 -22.71 10.50 -10.97
N VAL A 41 -22.11 9.39 -11.43
CA VAL A 41 -22.79 8.39 -12.24
C VAL A 41 -23.78 7.58 -11.41
N LYS A 42 -24.96 7.33 -11.97
CA LYS A 42 -25.98 6.46 -11.36
C LYS A 42 -25.71 4.99 -11.61
N SER A 43 -25.01 4.67 -12.70
CA SER A 43 -24.58 3.33 -13.07
C SER A 43 -23.26 3.42 -13.84
N LEU A 44 -22.41 2.41 -13.67
CA LEU A 44 -21.14 2.30 -14.39
C LEU A 44 -21.29 1.54 -15.73
N GLY A 45 -22.47 0.97 -16.00
CA GLY A 45 -22.73 0.10 -17.16
C GLY A 45 -23.02 -1.35 -16.77
N GLN A 46 -23.46 -2.15 -17.73
CA GLN A 46 -23.89 -3.54 -17.52
C GLN A 46 -22.73 -4.44 -17.08
N ASP A 47 -21.54 -4.20 -17.63
CA ASP A 47 -20.32 -4.99 -17.44
C ASP A 47 -19.35 -4.38 -16.42
N MET A 48 -19.78 -3.32 -15.73
CA MET A 48 -19.02 -2.62 -14.69
C MET A 48 -19.80 -2.58 -13.37
N GLN A 49 -20.53 -3.65 -13.07
CA GLN A 49 -21.19 -3.81 -11.77
C GLN A 49 -20.13 -4.01 -10.68
N VAL A 50 -20.49 -3.69 -9.42
CA VAL A 50 -19.59 -3.82 -8.27
C VAL A 50 -18.94 -5.21 -8.23
N LYS A 51 -19.75 -6.27 -8.39
CA LYS A 51 -19.25 -7.65 -8.42
C LYS A 51 -18.17 -7.88 -9.48
N THR A 52 -18.37 -7.38 -10.70
CA THR A 52 -17.40 -7.53 -11.80
C THR A 52 -16.11 -6.77 -11.52
N ILE A 53 -16.20 -5.62 -10.84
CA ILE A 53 -15.02 -4.85 -10.42
C ILE A 53 -14.26 -5.58 -9.30
N LEU A 54 -14.96 -6.24 -8.38
CA LEU A 54 -14.31 -7.10 -7.38
C LEU A 54 -13.61 -8.28 -8.05
N GLU A 55 -14.27 -8.95 -9.00
CA GLU A 55 -13.66 -10.01 -9.80
C GLU A 55 -12.41 -9.49 -10.53
N PHE A 56 -12.44 -8.28 -11.10
CA PHE A 56 -11.27 -7.66 -11.72
C PHE A 56 -10.10 -7.53 -10.75
N VAL A 57 -10.34 -7.07 -9.52
CA VAL A 57 -9.30 -6.99 -8.47
C VAL A 57 -8.79 -8.38 -8.09
N ASP A 58 -9.68 -9.37 -7.94
CA ASP A 58 -9.32 -10.76 -7.64
C ASP A 58 -8.43 -11.37 -8.72
N PHE A 59 -8.60 -10.94 -9.98
CA PHE A 59 -7.72 -11.29 -11.11
C PHE A 59 -6.44 -10.44 -11.18
N HIS A 60 -5.94 -10.01 -10.02
CA HIS A 60 -4.66 -9.34 -9.84
C HIS A 60 -4.51 -7.94 -10.46
N HIS A 61 -5.62 -7.23 -10.64
CA HIS A 61 -5.61 -5.87 -11.18
C HIS A 61 -5.76 -4.80 -10.09
N ASN A 62 -5.28 -3.58 -10.38
CA ASN A 62 -5.38 -2.45 -9.45
C ASN A 62 -6.50 -1.48 -9.87
N ILE A 63 -7.14 -0.84 -8.90
CA ILE A 63 -8.14 0.20 -9.18
C ILE A 63 -7.86 1.46 -8.39
N MET A 64 -8.24 2.61 -8.92
CA MET A 64 -8.21 3.88 -8.22
C MET A 64 -9.56 4.55 -8.34
N VAL A 65 -10.11 5.04 -7.24
CA VAL A 65 -11.42 5.66 -7.18
C VAL A 65 -11.27 7.09 -6.70
N PHE A 66 -11.74 8.04 -7.50
CA PHE A 66 -11.90 9.42 -7.09
C PHE A 66 -13.40 9.72 -6.90
N ALA A 67 -13.73 10.19 -5.71
CA ALA A 67 -15.06 10.65 -5.33
C ALA A 67 -15.10 12.19 -5.26
N SER A 68 -16.27 12.71 -4.90
CA SER A 68 -16.49 14.11 -4.56
C SER A 68 -17.70 14.21 -3.62
N ASN A 69 -18.05 15.42 -3.20
CA ASN A 69 -19.32 15.71 -2.53
C ASN A 69 -20.57 15.35 -3.35
N GLU A 70 -20.42 15.04 -4.64
CA GLU A 70 -21.50 14.57 -5.51
C GLU A 70 -21.52 13.05 -5.70
N VAL A 71 -20.78 12.30 -4.88
CA VAL A 71 -20.69 10.85 -4.97
C VAL A 71 -22.06 10.18 -4.88
N ARG A 72 -22.34 9.28 -5.83
CA ARG A 72 -23.59 8.52 -5.88
C ARG A 72 -23.45 7.15 -5.23
N LYS A 73 -24.60 6.54 -4.92
CA LYS A 73 -24.72 5.23 -4.30
C LYS A 73 -23.85 4.16 -4.97
N GLN A 74 -23.75 4.14 -6.31
CA GLN A 74 -22.94 3.15 -7.03
C GLN A 74 -21.46 3.15 -6.62
N ILE A 75 -20.86 4.34 -6.48
CA ILE A 75 -19.46 4.48 -6.07
C ILE A 75 -19.31 4.20 -4.56
N ARG A 76 -20.28 4.62 -3.75
CA ARG A 76 -20.30 4.32 -2.30
C ARG A 76 -20.39 2.82 -2.03
N ASP A 77 -21.32 2.13 -2.69
CA ASP A 77 -21.45 0.68 -2.60
C ASP A 77 -20.14 -0.02 -3.00
N LEU A 78 -19.43 0.46 -4.05
CA LEU A 78 -18.14 -0.09 -4.45
C LEU A 78 -17.06 0.11 -3.37
N VAL A 79 -16.92 1.30 -2.79
CA VAL A 79 -15.87 1.54 -1.79
C VAL A 79 -16.17 0.89 -0.44
N ASN A 80 -17.45 0.67 -0.13
CA ASN A 80 -17.89 -0.04 1.08
C ASN A 80 -17.37 -1.48 1.11
N GLU A 81 -17.26 -2.14 -0.05
CA GLU A 81 -16.66 -3.49 -0.17
C GLU A 81 -15.18 -3.52 0.26
N PHE A 82 -14.49 -2.37 0.23
CA PHE A 82 -13.11 -2.22 0.69
C PHE A 82 -13.01 -1.67 2.13
N GLY A 83 -14.11 -1.63 2.89
CA GLY A 83 -14.12 -1.14 4.26
C GLY A 83 -13.98 0.38 4.38
N VAL A 84 -14.41 1.13 3.37
CA VAL A 84 -14.40 2.59 3.35
C VAL A 84 -15.82 3.11 3.18
N ASP A 85 -16.32 3.86 4.17
CA ASP A 85 -17.67 4.41 4.14
C ASP A 85 -17.61 5.92 3.89
N PHE A 86 -18.24 6.36 2.80
CA PHE A 86 -18.39 7.77 2.45
C PHE A 86 -19.73 8.31 2.96
N GLU A 87 -19.74 9.61 3.29
CA GLU A 87 -21.01 10.29 3.57
C GLU A 87 -21.96 10.30 2.36
N ASP A 88 -23.20 10.71 2.61
CA ASP A 88 -24.19 10.87 1.55
C ASP A 88 -23.86 12.05 0.61
N TYR A 89 -24.57 12.10 -0.52
CA TYR A 89 -24.51 13.21 -1.45
C TYR A 89 -24.73 14.57 -0.74
N GLY A 90 -23.89 15.55 -1.06
CA GLY A 90 -23.97 16.93 -0.61
C GLY A 90 -23.09 17.27 0.61
N TYR A 91 -22.56 16.27 1.31
CA TYR A 91 -21.58 16.50 2.37
C TYR A 91 -20.21 16.84 1.80
N THR A 92 -19.57 17.86 2.38
CA THR A 92 -18.25 18.35 1.96
C THR A 92 -17.37 18.56 3.17
N MET A 93 -16.11 18.19 3.05
CA MET A 93 -15.08 18.44 4.06
C MET A 93 -14.78 19.94 4.20
N GLN A 94 -14.71 20.38 5.44
CA GLN A 94 -14.32 21.73 5.84
C GLN A 94 -13.18 21.67 6.84
N GLY A 95 -12.39 22.74 6.96
CA GLY A 95 -11.44 22.96 8.05
C GLY A 95 -9.96 22.79 7.66
N GLY A 96 -9.09 22.80 8.66
CA GLY A 96 -7.66 22.92 8.44
C GLY A 96 -7.22 24.34 8.06
N HIS A 97 -5.90 24.53 8.00
CA HIS A 97 -5.30 25.84 7.77
C HIS A 97 -4.60 25.88 6.41
N PRO A 98 -4.89 26.90 5.57
CA PRO A 98 -4.13 27.08 4.34
C PRO A 98 -2.67 27.41 4.65
N PRO A 99 -1.73 27.00 3.81
CA PRO A 99 -0.33 27.34 4.01
C PRO A 99 -0.07 28.82 3.72
N VAL A 100 1.00 29.36 4.33
CA VAL A 100 1.44 30.74 4.10
C VAL A 100 1.70 30.96 2.61
N ALA A 101 1.18 32.07 2.07
CA ALA A 101 1.26 32.44 0.66
C ALA A 101 0.55 31.50 -0.33
N ALA A 102 -0.45 30.71 0.12
CA ALA A 102 -1.37 30.04 -0.79
C ALA A 102 -2.15 31.05 -1.64
N THR A 103 -2.25 30.82 -2.95
CA THR A 103 -2.96 31.73 -3.85
C THR A 103 -4.46 31.46 -3.85
N GLN A 104 -5.22 32.24 -3.07
CA GLN A 104 -6.68 32.14 -2.96
C GLN A 104 -7.45 32.30 -4.29
N LYS A 105 -6.83 32.86 -5.33
CA LYS A 105 -7.47 32.99 -6.66
C LYS A 105 -7.74 31.67 -7.37
N ALA A 106 -7.19 30.56 -6.88
CA ALA A 106 -7.23 29.27 -7.55
C ALA A 106 -8.17 28.24 -6.90
N PHE A 107 -8.88 28.58 -5.81
CA PHE A 107 -9.81 27.66 -5.15
C PHE A 107 -11.01 28.38 -4.52
N SER A 108 -12.15 27.67 -4.43
CA SER A 108 -13.36 28.15 -3.74
C SER A 108 -13.06 28.52 -2.28
N THR A 109 -13.78 29.48 -1.68
CA THR A 109 -13.63 29.81 -0.23
C THR A 109 -14.51 28.97 0.68
N SER A 110 -15.41 28.17 0.11
CA SER A 110 -16.34 27.29 0.82
C SER A 110 -16.26 25.87 0.27
N GLY A 111 -16.33 24.85 1.13
CA GLY A 111 -16.29 23.46 0.67
C GLY A 111 -14.87 22.93 0.49
N LEU A 112 -13.96 23.30 1.39
CA LEU A 112 -12.56 22.94 1.28
C LEU A 112 -11.98 22.53 2.63
N ALA A 113 -11.08 21.55 2.59
CA ALA A 113 -10.24 21.20 3.71
C ALA A 113 -8.75 21.28 3.36
N TRP A 114 -7.92 21.49 4.37
CA TRP A 114 -6.47 21.43 4.27
C TRP A 114 -5.95 20.37 5.24
N SER A 115 -5.03 19.50 4.79
CA SER A 115 -4.39 18.54 5.68
C SER A 115 -3.00 18.13 5.23
N ASN A 116 -2.07 18.04 6.17
CA ASN A 116 -0.77 17.36 6.02
C ASN A 116 -0.68 16.12 6.93
N ASN A 117 -1.80 15.65 7.48
CA ASN A 117 -1.86 14.60 8.47
C ASN A 117 -1.71 13.21 7.82
N MET A 118 -0.51 12.93 7.33
CA MET A 118 -0.14 11.64 6.75
C MET A 118 -0.16 10.53 7.81
N PHE A 119 -0.64 9.35 7.42
CA PHE A 119 -0.59 8.19 8.30
C PHE A 119 0.87 7.76 8.52
N SER A 120 1.36 7.94 9.76
CA SER A 120 2.79 7.83 10.09
C SER A 120 3.46 6.51 9.64
N PRO A 121 2.80 5.34 9.69
CA PRO A 121 3.40 4.09 9.18
C PRO A 121 3.80 4.12 7.69
N LEU A 122 3.27 5.04 6.89
CA LEU A 122 3.59 5.19 5.48
C LEU A 122 4.88 5.98 5.21
N GLY A 123 5.55 6.52 6.24
CA GLY A 123 6.72 7.39 6.06
C GLY A 123 7.93 6.77 5.36
N ARG A 124 7.95 5.45 5.16
CA ARG A 124 8.97 4.75 4.35
C ARG A 124 8.66 4.75 2.85
N VAL A 125 7.39 4.93 2.48
CA VAL A 125 6.88 4.77 1.11
C VAL A 125 6.42 6.11 0.54
N PHE A 126 5.74 6.92 1.35
CA PHE A 126 5.24 8.24 0.99
C PHE A 126 6.13 9.31 1.61
N SER A 127 6.36 10.38 0.85
CA SER A 127 7.10 11.54 1.31
C SER A 127 6.33 12.28 2.40
N LYS A 128 7.06 12.85 3.36
CA LYS A 128 6.46 13.77 4.31
C LYS A 128 5.98 15.01 3.56
N LEU A 129 4.72 15.39 3.79
CA LEU A 129 4.15 16.60 3.23
C LEU A 129 4.68 17.83 3.99
N GLU A 130 5.39 18.71 3.29
CA GLU A 130 5.92 19.95 3.87
C GLU A 130 4.84 21.01 4.04
N ARG A 131 3.78 20.94 3.24
CA ARG A 131 2.61 21.83 3.29
C ARG A 131 1.32 20.99 3.31
N PRO A 132 0.23 21.50 3.90
CA PRO A 132 -1.07 20.84 3.80
C PRO A 132 -1.56 20.78 2.36
N VAL A 133 -2.15 19.65 2.00
CA VAL A 133 -2.81 19.39 0.72
C VAL A 133 -4.16 20.09 0.71
N LEU A 134 -4.46 20.76 -0.40
CA LEU A 134 -5.80 21.31 -0.67
C LEU A 134 -6.75 20.18 -1.08
N PHE A 135 -7.86 20.06 -0.37
CA PHE A 135 -8.89 19.06 -0.60
C PHE A 135 -10.24 19.76 -0.86
N GLU A 136 -10.50 20.08 -2.13
CA GLU A 136 -11.70 20.81 -2.60
C GLU A 136 -12.78 19.85 -3.11
N ASP A 137 -14.06 20.20 -2.93
CA ASP A 137 -15.23 19.37 -3.30
C ASP A 137 -15.15 17.94 -2.76
N GLY A 138 -14.43 17.79 -1.66
CA GLY A 138 -14.04 16.51 -1.15
C GLY A 138 -15.02 15.98 -0.12
N ILE A 139 -15.28 14.68 -0.16
CA ILE A 139 -16.06 13.97 0.85
C ILE A 139 -15.12 13.23 1.81
N GLY A 140 -15.46 13.26 3.10
CA GLY A 140 -14.73 12.50 4.12
C GLY A 140 -15.18 11.04 4.14
N ALA A 141 -14.28 10.15 4.52
CA ALA A 141 -14.58 8.74 4.72
C ALA A 141 -14.25 8.27 6.14
N ILE A 142 -15.00 7.31 6.65
CA ILE A 142 -14.57 6.47 7.77
C ILE A 142 -13.97 5.18 7.20
N VAL A 143 -12.93 4.69 7.87
CA VAL A 143 -12.25 3.45 7.52
C VAL A 143 -12.56 2.41 8.60
N ASP A 144 -12.92 1.20 8.18
CA ASP A 144 -13.14 0.08 9.08
C ASP A 144 -11.82 -0.35 9.75
N THR A 145 -11.70 -0.04 11.04
CA THR A 145 -10.52 -0.37 11.84
C THR A 145 -10.32 -1.86 12.11
N GLN A 146 -11.34 -2.71 11.89
CA GLN A 146 -11.22 -4.16 12.02
C GLN A 146 -10.64 -4.83 10.77
N ASN A 147 -10.64 -4.12 9.64
CA ASN A 147 -10.10 -4.62 8.40
C ASN A 147 -8.59 -4.27 8.30
N GLU A 148 -7.74 -5.30 8.38
CA GLU A 148 -6.28 -5.14 8.37
C GLU A 148 -5.70 -4.69 7.01
N TYR A 149 -6.49 -4.83 5.94
CA TYR A 149 -6.06 -4.53 4.57
C TYR A 149 -6.26 -3.06 4.17
N VAL A 150 -7.12 -2.34 4.89
CA VAL A 150 -7.44 -0.94 4.62
C VAL A 150 -6.71 -0.02 5.60
N PHE A 151 -6.23 1.11 5.12
CA PHE A 151 -5.54 2.10 5.96
C PHE A 151 -5.64 3.50 5.36
N PRO A 152 -5.72 4.55 6.20
CA PRO A 152 -5.70 5.92 5.70
C PRO A 152 -4.32 6.24 5.12
N ILE A 153 -4.28 6.96 4.01
CA ILE A 153 -3.06 7.59 3.47
C ILE A 153 -2.96 9.03 4.01
N LEU A 154 -4.04 9.80 3.84
CA LEU A 154 -4.16 11.16 4.33
C LEU A 154 -5.40 11.27 5.23
N LYS A 155 -5.20 11.57 6.51
CA LYS A 155 -6.29 11.85 7.44
C LYS A 155 -6.70 13.31 7.34
N SER A 156 -7.90 13.62 7.82
CA SER A 156 -8.37 14.98 8.02
C SER A 156 -7.53 15.70 9.10
N ASP A 157 -7.52 17.03 9.02
CA ASP A 157 -6.96 17.89 10.07
C ASP A 157 -7.78 17.76 11.38
N PRO A 158 -7.17 17.96 12.56
CA PRO A 158 -7.92 17.95 13.82
C PRO A 158 -9.13 18.89 13.87
N SER A 159 -9.08 20.01 13.15
CA SER A 159 -10.19 20.96 13.04
C SER A 159 -11.16 20.64 11.90
N GLY A 160 -10.88 19.60 11.10
CA GLY A 160 -11.68 19.27 9.94
C GLY A 160 -13.01 18.61 10.31
N TYR A 161 -14.07 18.86 9.56
CA TYR A 161 -15.38 18.24 9.79
C TYR A 161 -16.15 18.13 8.47
N SER A 162 -17.10 17.20 8.42
CA SER A 162 -17.99 17.08 7.26
C SER A 162 -19.25 17.92 7.45
N TYR A 163 -19.66 18.63 6.40
CA TYR A 163 -20.77 19.57 6.45
C TYR A 163 -21.61 19.57 5.18
N HIS A 164 -22.94 19.56 5.33
CA HIS A 164 -23.91 19.64 4.25
C HIS A 164 -24.81 20.88 4.44
N PRO A 165 -24.56 21.99 3.72
CA PRO A 165 -25.29 23.25 3.91
C PRO A 165 -26.78 23.19 3.58
N GLN A 166 -27.20 22.27 2.71
CA GLN A 166 -28.59 22.14 2.25
C GLN A 166 -29.40 21.14 3.08
N ALA A 167 -28.78 20.44 4.03
CA ALA A 167 -29.47 19.53 4.92
C ALA A 167 -30.26 20.30 6.01
N SER A 168 -31.25 19.62 6.61
CA SER A 168 -31.90 20.09 7.84
C SER A 168 -30.87 20.34 8.93
N GLU A 169 -31.06 21.33 9.81
CA GLU A 169 -30.09 21.73 10.85
C GLU A 169 -29.49 20.53 11.62
N GLU A 170 -30.32 19.57 12.02
CA GLU A 170 -29.91 18.36 12.73
C GLU A 170 -28.98 17.42 11.93
N LYS A 171 -28.93 17.58 10.60
CA LYS A 171 -28.16 16.77 9.65
C LYS A 171 -27.14 17.59 8.86
N GLN A 172 -26.89 18.84 9.26
CA GLN A 172 -25.86 19.65 8.60
C GLN A 172 -24.46 19.14 8.90
N HIS A 173 -24.25 18.55 10.08
CA HIS A 173 -22.99 17.91 10.43
C HIS A 173 -23.03 16.43 10.05
N GLY A 174 -21.96 15.99 9.40
CA GLY A 174 -21.78 14.60 9.03
C GLY A 174 -21.54 13.68 10.22
N PHE A 175 -21.29 12.40 9.93
CA PHE A 175 -21.10 11.39 10.97
C PHE A 175 -19.71 11.44 11.61
N GLY A 176 -18.78 12.24 11.08
CA GLY A 176 -17.41 12.33 11.58
C GLY A 176 -16.85 13.75 11.63
N ALA A 177 -15.83 13.90 12.46
CA ALA A 177 -15.04 15.12 12.63
C ALA A 177 -13.61 14.82 13.10
N GLY A 178 -12.68 15.72 12.82
CA GLY A 178 -11.27 15.61 13.13
C GLY A 178 -10.60 14.43 12.41
N GLN A 179 -9.58 13.86 13.07
CA GLN A 179 -8.70 12.86 12.50
C GLN A 179 -9.31 11.45 12.34
N GLN A 180 -10.57 11.24 12.74
CA GLN A 180 -11.28 9.99 12.47
C GLN A 180 -11.72 9.89 11.00
N LEU A 181 -11.79 11.04 10.32
CA LEU A 181 -12.07 11.11 8.88
C LEU A 181 -10.79 10.92 8.08
N SER A 182 -10.86 10.06 7.07
CA SER A 182 -9.87 9.85 6.04
C SER A 182 -10.25 10.65 4.79
N LEU A 183 -9.29 11.37 4.21
CA LEU A 183 -9.46 12.08 2.93
C LEU A 183 -9.02 11.20 1.76
N VAL A 184 -7.98 10.39 2.00
CA VAL A 184 -7.45 9.41 1.07
C VAL A 184 -7.17 8.13 1.83
N THR A 185 -7.63 7.02 1.29
CA THR A 185 -7.48 5.68 1.86
C THR A 185 -6.79 4.77 0.86
N GLY A 186 -5.90 3.91 1.35
CA GLY A 186 -5.29 2.81 0.61
C GLY A 186 -5.86 1.48 1.09
N TYR A 187 -5.98 0.54 0.18
CA TYR A 187 -6.30 -0.85 0.47
C TYR A 187 -5.32 -1.75 -0.26
N GLN A 188 -4.78 -2.74 0.43
CA GLN A 188 -3.87 -3.72 -0.17
C GLN A 188 -4.42 -5.12 0.05
N THR A 189 -4.71 -5.84 -1.03
CA THR A 189 -5.19 -7.23 -0.94
C THR A 189 -4.10 -8.14 -0.37
N HIS A 190 -4.49 -9.35 0.05
CA HIS A 190 -3.55 -10.39 0.44
C HIS A 190 -2.52 -10.70 -0.66
N TYR A 191 -2.92 -10.59 -1.93
CA TYR A 191 -2.09 -10.83 -3.11
C TYR A 191 -1.42 -9.55 -3.67
N ASN A 192 -1.35 -8.49 -2.86
CA ASN A 192 -0.64 -7.24 -3.14
C ASN A 192 -1.23 -6.36 -4.26
N GLN A 193 -2.49 -6.53 -4.63
CA GLN A 193 -3.22 -5.56 -5.46
C GLN A 193 -3.54 -4.34 -4.64
N ARG A 194 -3.51 -3.18 -5.28
CA ARG A 194 -3.64 -1.89 -4.61
C ARG A 194 -4.89 -1.18 -5.08
N ILE A 195 -5.64 -0.70 -4.11
CA ILE A 195 -6.77 0.18 -4.33
C ILE A 195 -6.48 1.50 -3.63
N VAL A 196 -6.67 2.61 -4.34
CA VAL A 196 -6.61 3.94 -3.76
C VAL A 196 -7.97 4.58 -3.89
N ILE A 197 -8.51 5.08 -2.78
CA ILE A 197 -9.80 5.75 -2.70
C ILE A 197 -9.53 7.18 -2.22
N ALA A 198 -9.78 8.15 -3.09
CA ALA A 198 -9.62 9.58 -2.79
C ALA A 198 -10.99 10.25 -2.77
N GLY A 199 -11.31 10.98 -1.71
CA GLY A 199 -12.60 11.65 -1.56
C GLY A 199 -12.77 12.91 -2.43
N SER A 200 -11.75 13.32 -3.19
CA SER A 200 -11.77 14.51 -4.06
C SER A 200 -11.06 14.25 -5.37
N ILE A 201 -11.72 14.55 -6.49
CA ILE A 201 -11.07 14.63 -7.81
C ILE A 201 -10.18 15.88 -7.90
N LYS A 202 -10.68 17.00 -7.40
CA LYS A 202 -10.03 18.31 -7.53
C LYS A 202 -8.71 18.39 -6.78
N MET A 203 -8.47 17.56 -5.76
CA MET A 203 -7.18 17.52 -5.07
C MET A 203 -6.00 17.23 -6.01
N CYS A 204 -6.25 16.47 -7.08
CA CYS A 204 -5.26 16.16 -8.12
C CYS A 204 -5.44 16.99 -9.40
N GLY A 205 -6.25 18.05 -9.35
CA GLY A 205 -6.44 18.98 -10.45
C GLY A 205 -5.31 20.02 -10.55
N ASN A 206 -5.14 20.57 -11.75
CA ASN A 206 -4.13 21.59 -12.03
C ASN A 206 -4.28 22.81 -11.10
N ASP A 207 -5.50 23.25 -10.83
CA ASP A 207 -5.76 24.41 -9.98
C ASP A 207 -5.21 24.21 -8.56
N ALA A 208 -5.48 23.05 -7.95
CA ALA A 208 -4.98 22.73 -6.61
C ALA A 208 -3.45 22.60 -6.58
N MET A 209 -2.86 21.97 -7.60
CA MET A 209 -1.40 21.86 -7.72
C MET A 209 -0.75 23.24 -7.86
N LEU A 210 -1.29 24.12 -8.72
CA LEU A 210 -0.76 25.46 -8.96
C LEU A 210 -0.96 26.40 -7.75
N ALA A 211 -2.06 26.22 -7.00
CA ALA A 211 -2.39 27.01 -5.82
C ALA A 211 -1.46 26.76 -4.63
N ASN A 212 -0.98 25.53 -4.50
CA ASN A 212 -0.24 25.05 -3.33
C ASN A 212 1.28 24.97 -3.55
N ARG A 213 1.81 25.63 -4.59
CA ARG A 213 3.25 25.69 -4.85
C ARG A 213 3.96 26.47 -3.74
N ASP A 214 5.16 26.05 -3.36
CA ASP A 214 5.93 26.71 -2.31
C ASP A 214 6.82 27.83 -2.89
N PRO A 215 6.56 29.11 -2.57
CA PRO A 215 7.44 30.20 -2.99
C PRO A 215 8.87 30.07 -2.46
N ALA A 216 9.07 29.44 -1.28
CA ALA A 216 10.39 29.20 -0.71
C ALA A 216 11.22 28.18 -1.52
N GLN A 217 10.55 27.34 -2.33
CA GLN A 217 11.17 26.39 -3.26
C GLN A 217 11.01 26.82 -4.72
N GLY A 218 10.94 28.12 -4.97
CA GLY A 218 10.88 28.67 -6.33
C GLY A 218 9.53 28.49 -7.04
N ALA A 219 8.48 28.09 -6.32
CA ALA A 219 7.13 27.90 -6.85
C ALA A 219 7.05 26.97 -8.08
N THR A 220 7.83 25.89 -8.08
CA THR A 220 7.75 24.81 -9.08
C THR A 220 6.52 23.93 -8.84
N ILE A 221 6.13 23.08 -9.80
CA ILE A 221 4.99 22.19 -9.59
C ILE A 221 5.31 21.11 -8.55
N GLU A 222 6.56 20.65 -8.50
CA GLU A 222 7.08 19.65 -7.57
C GLU A 222 7.10 20.15 -6.13
N SER A 223 7.17 21.47 -5.92
CA SER A 223 7.04 22.09 -4.60
C SER A 223 5.62 22.03 -4.02
N SER A 224 4.63 21.63 -4.83
CA SER A 224 3.23 21.51 -4.39
C SER A 224 2.98 20.18 -3.71
N SER A 225 2.51 20.21 -2.45
CA SER A 225 2.17 18.97 -1.73
C SER A 225 1.01 18.21 -2.37
N ASN A 226 0.11 18.89 -3.10
CA ASN A 226 -0.90 18.25 -3.94
C ASN A 226 -0.26 17.44 -5.07
N TYR A 227 0.73 18.01 -5.76
CA TYR A 227 1.45 17.31 -6.83
C TYR A 227 2.20 16.09 -6.30
N VAL A 228 2.94 16.27 -5.20
CA VAL A 228 3.70 15.18 -4.54
C VAL A 228 2.76 14.04 -4.16
N LEU A 229 1.72 14.32 -3.36
CA LEU A 229 0.82 13.28 -2.89
C LEU A 229 0.09 12.56 -4.04
N CYS A 230 -0.47 13.29 -5.00
CA CYS A 230 -1.17 12.68 -6.13
C CYS A 230 -0.26 11.83 -7.01
N THR A 231 0.99 12.24 -7.20
CA THR A 231 1.98 11.46 -7.94
C THR A 231 2.32 10.18 -7.20
N GLU A 232 2.62 10.26 -5.90
CA GLU A 232 2.96 9.09 -5.08
C GLU A 232 1.79 8.12 -4.93
N MET A 233 0.55 8.61 -4.85
CA MET A 233 -0.65 7.77 -4.82
C MET A 233 -0.82 6.96 -6.10
N VAL A 234 -0.60 7.59 -7.27
CA VAL A 234 -0.68 6.92 -8.57
C VAL A 234 0.48 5.92 -8.72
N GLU A 235 1.71 6.31 -8.41
CA GLU A 235 2.88 5.41 -8.42
C GLU A 235 2.67 4.21 -7.48
N TRP A 236 2.09 4.44 -6.30
CA TRP A 236 1.77 3.38 -5.36
C TRP A 236 0.69 2.48 -5.93
N ASN A 237 -0.43 3.02 -6.42
CA ASN A 237 -1.53 2.23 -7.00
C ASN A 237 -1.07 1.35 -8.17
N LEU A 238 -0.20 1.87 -9.04
CA LEU A 238 0.33 1.17 -10.22
C LEU A 238 1.54 0.28 -9.93
N GLN A 239 1.88 0.05 -8.65
CA GLN A 239 3.02 -0.78 -8.22
C GLN A 239 4.38 -0.33 -8.77
N GLU A 240 4.58 0.98 -8.89
CA GLU A 240 5.88 1.58 -9.23
C GLU A 240 6.65 2.03 -7.98
N ARG A 241 5.95 2.24 -6.88
CA ARG A 241 6.48 2.68 -5.59
C ARG A 241 6.19 1.68 -4.47
N GLY A 242 7.10 1.53 -3.51
CA GLY A 242 6.90 0.65 -2.36
C GLY A 242 6.82 -0.83 -2.75
N VAL A 243 7.58 -1.23 -3.76
CA VAL A 243 7.66 -2.64 -4.21
C VAL A 243 9.01 -3.19 -3.79
N VAL A 244 8.99 -4.25 -2.99
CA VAL A 244 10.14 -4.99 -2.47
C VAL A 244 10.01 -6.44 -2.90
N ARG A 245 11.10 -7.04 -3.35
CA ARG A 245 11.17 -8.47 -3.67
C ARG A 245 12.20 -9.16 -2.79
N ALA A 246 11.95 -10.44 -2.58
CA ALA A 246 12.85 -11.37 -1.90
C ALA A 246 13.36 -12.39 -2.91
N ASP A 247 14.68 -12.44 -3.10
CA ASP A 247 15.36 -13.32 -4.04
C ASP A 247 16.55 -14.01 -3.37
N ASN A 248 17.16 -14.96 -4.11
CA ASN A 248 18.46 -15.57 -3.77
C ASN A 248 18.57 -16.07 -2.32
N VAL A 249 17.55 -16.80 -1.86
CA VAL A 249 17.54 -17.40 -0.54
C VAL A 249 18.57 -18.52 -0.49
N ARG A 250 19.52 -18.40 0.43
CA ARG A 250 20.62 -19.34 0.56
C ARG A 250 20.87 -19.69 2.02
N HIS A 251 21.21 -20.94 2.29
CA HIS A 251 21.57 -21.39 3.62
C HIS A 251 22.58 -22.53 3.57
N ASN A 252 23.48 -22.58 4.54
CA ASN A 252 24.62 -23.50 4.57
C ASN A 252 25.14 -23.65 6.01
N LYS A 253 26.00 -24.64 6.27
CA LYS A 253 26.69 -24.68 7.57
C LYS A 253 27.70 -23.54 7.63
N VAL A 254 27.94 -23.01 8.84
CA VAL A 254 28.97 -21.98 9.04
C VAL A 254 30.32 -22.50 8.53
N GLY A 255 30.96 -21.72 7.65
CA GLY A 255 32.29 -22.04 7.09
C GLY A 255 32.29 -22.99 5.90
N GLU A 256 31.13 -23.54 5.50
CA GLU A 256 30.99 -24.28 4.24
C GLU A 256 30.38 -23.34 3.19
N GLU A 257 31.10 -23.01 2.11
CA GLU A 257 30.46 -22.36 0.97
C GLU A 257 29.55 -23.36 0.23
N ASN A 258 28.42 -22.89 -0.29
CA ASN A 258 27.52 -23.71 -1.11
C ASN A 258 28.25 -24.17 -2.38
N GLN A 259 28.85 -25.36 -2.32
CA GLN A 259 29.76 -25.89 -3.35
C GLN A 259 29.13 -25.99 -4.75
N ASP A 260 27.80 -26.15 -4.81
CA ASP A 260 27.04 -26.28 -6.06
C ASP A 260 25.97 -25.17 -6.26
N GLY A 261 25.98 -24.12 -5.42
CA GLY A 261 24.93 -23.10 -5.41
C GLY A 261 23.55 -23.64 -4.96
N LYS A 262 23.49 -24.87 -4.45
CA LYS A 262 22.26 -25.51 -3.95
C LYS A 262 22.23 -25.49 -2.43
N ASN A 263 21.04 -25.21 -1.89
CA ASN A 263 20.79 -25.28 -0.47
C ASN A 263 20.75 -26.73 0.03
N PRO A 264 21.36 -27.07 1.18
CA PRO A 264 21.29 -28.40 1.76
C PRO A 264 19.86 -28.82 2.10
N GLU A 265 19.50 -30.07 1.80
CA GLU A 265 18.17 -30.62 2.11
C GLU A 265 17.95 -30.85 3.62
N ASN A 266 19.04 -31.11 4.35
CA ASN A 266 18.99 -31.39 5.77
C ASN A 266 20.22 -30.86 6.52
N TYR A 267 20.00 -30.65 7.81
CA TYR A 267 21.03 -30.36 8.78
C TYR A 267 20.97 -31.36 9.93
N LYS A 268 22.11 -31.61 10.55
CA LYS A 268 22.14 -32.37 11.81
C LYS A 268 21.69 -31.45 12.94
N ARG A 269 21.16 -32.03 14.02
CA ARG A 269 20.89 -31.30 15.26
C ARG A 269 22.16 -30.67 15.86
N GLN A 270 22.01 -29.56 16.56
CA GLN A 270 23.10 -28.86 17.27
C GLN A 270 24.27 -28.42 16.37
N VAL A 271 23.99 -28.04 15.12
CA VAL A 271 24.98 -27.54 14.16
C VAL A 271 24.74 -26.06 13.88
N ASP A 272 25.82 -25.29 13.78
CA ASP A 272 25.77 -23.89 13.40
C ASP A 272 25.57 -23.74 11.89
N ILE A 273 24.54 -22.99 11.52
CA ILE A 273 24.15 -22.72 10.14
C ILE A 273 23.97 -21.21 9.93
N GLU A 274 24.12 -20.78 8.68
CA GLU A 274 23.90 -19.41 8.25
C GLU A 274 22.76 -19.37 7.24
N TYR A 275 21.88 -18.40 7.39
CA TYR A 275 20.80 -18.09 6.48
C TYR A 275 21.09 -16.75 5.82
N PHE A 276 20.74 -16.63 4.54
CA PHE A 276 20.80 -15.38 3.80
C PHE A 276 19.61 -15.24 2.85
N ILE A 277 19.20 -14.00 2.65
CA ILE A 277 18.12 -13.61 1.73
C ILE A 277 18.46 -12.23 1.14
N ASP A 278 18.26 -12.07 -0.17
CA ASP A 278 18.46 -10.78 -0.82
C ASP A 278 17.13 -10.04 -0.91
N LEU A 279 17.07 -8.85 -0.32
CA LEU A 279 15.90 -7.97 -0.39
C LEU A 279 16.23 -6.73 -1.24
N GLN A 280 15.38 -6.46 -2.22
CA GLN A 280 15.55 -5.35 -3.16
C GLN A 280 14.27 -4.55 -3.29
N GLU A 281 14.40 -3.24 -3.40
CA GLU A 281 13.30 -2.29 -3.62
C GLU A 281 13.37 -1.76 -5.05
N LYS A 282 12.22 -1.61 -5.70
CA LYS A 282 12.11 -0.98 -7.01
C LYS A 282 12.04 0.53 -6.85
N LYS A 283 13.03 1.26 -7.38
CA LYS A 283 13.05 2.72 -7.46
C LYS A 283 13.34 3.15 -8.88
N ASN A 284 12.47 3.99 -9.46
CA ASN A 284 12.62 4.51 -10.83
C ASN A 284 12.84 3.42 -11.89
N GLY A 285 12.22 2.24 -11.70
CA GLY A 285 12.36 1.09 -12.61
C GLY A 285 13.58 0.20 -12.34
N GLU A 286 14.49 0.59 -11.45
CA GLU A 286 15.68 -0.18 -11.10
C GLU A 286 15.54 -0.86 -9.73
N TRP A 287 16.19 -2.02 -9.58
CA TRP A 287 16.22 -2.75 -8.31
C TRP A 287 17.45 -2.34 -7.50
N VAL A 288 17.21 -1.71 -6.37
CA VAL A 288 18.25 -1.27 -5.42
C VAL A 288 18.18 -2.08 -4.13
N PRO A 289 19.27 -2.21 -3.36
CA PRO A 289 19.23 -2.85 -2.04
C PRO A 289 18.16 -2.24 -1.14
N TYR A 290 17.30 -3.08 -0.55
CA TYR A 290 16.33 -2.64 0.44
C TYR A 290 17.01 -2.58 1.81
N VAL A 291 16.92 -1.43 2.49
CA VAL A 291 17.57 -1.20 3.78
C VAL A 291 16.51 -1.00 4.86
N ALA A 292 16.44 -1.95 5.79
CA ALA A 292 15.52 -1.97 6.91
C ALA A 292 16.15 -2.66 8.12
N ASP A 293 15.71 -2.27 9.31
CA ASP A 293 16.20 -2.76 10.60
C ASP A 293 15.24 -3.76 11.27
N ASP A 294 14.05 -3.93 10.71
CA ASP A 294 12.91 -4.62 11.30
C ASP A 294 12.42 -5.82 10.49
N VAL A 295 13.26 -6.32 9.57
CA VAL A 295 13.00 -7.56 8.83
C VAL A 295 13.17 -8.74 9.79
N GLN A 296 12.08 -9.44 10.10
CA GLN A 296 12.10 -10.57 11.01
C GLN A 296 12.30 -11.89 10.26
N PHE A 297 13.15 -12.74 10.84
CA PHE A 297 13.36 -14.12 10.45
C PHE A 297 12.85 -15.04 11.55
N GLN A 298 12.20 -16.10 11.11
CA GLN A 298 11.74 -17.18 11.97
C GLN A 298 12.31 -18.52 11.53
N PHE A 299 12.74 -19.32 12.51
CA PHE A 299 13.01 -20.73 12.32
C PHE A 299 12.01 -21.53 13.14
N THR A 300 11.05 -22.17 12.48
CA THR A 300 9.82 -22.66 13.11
C THR A 300 9.43 -24.06 12.65
N MET A 301 8.61 -24.75 13.44
CA MET A 301 7.95 -26.02 13.07
C MET A 301 6.44 -25.89 13.29
N LEU A 302 6.02 -25.83 14.55
CA LEU A 302 4.68 -25.44 14.99
C LEU A 302 4.74 -24.06 15.63
N ASP A 303 5.66 -23.92 16.59
CA ASP A 303 6.02 -22.65 17.23
C ASP A 303 7.44 -22.23 16.84
N PRO A 304 7.72 -20.90 16.78
CA PRO A 304 9.04 -20.40 16.41
C PRO A 304 10.08 -20.72 17.48
N TYR A 305 11.17 -21.37 17.08
CA TYR A 305 12.35 -21.59 17.94
C TYR A 305 13.22 -20.34 17.98
N TYR A 306 13.35 -19.68 16.83
CA TYR A 306 14.00 -18.38 16.71
C TYR A 306 13.00 -17.42 16.08
N GLN A 307 12.92 -16.22 16.64
CA GLN A 307 12.25 -15.07 16.06
C GLN A 307 13.14 -13.85 16.32
N VAL A 308 13.85 -13.40 15.30
CA VAL A 308 14.91 -12.40 15.42
C VAL A 308 14.87 -11.44 14.23
N ALA A 309 15.45 -10.25 14.38
CA ALA A 309 15.71 -9.37 13.25
C ALA A 309 16.92 -9.90 12.45
N LEU A 310 16.82 -9.89 11.13
CA LEU A 310 17.95 -10.18 10.26
C LEU A 310 18.96 -9.04 10.28
N GLU A 311 20.23 -9.39 10.15
CA GLU A 311 21.32 -8.42 10.06
C GLU A 311 21.63 -8.11 8.60
N GLN A 312 21.88 -6.84 8.27
CA GLN A 312 22.38 -6.42 6.96
C GLN A 312 23.80 -5.87 7.14
N PRO A 313 24.85 -6.70 6.96
CA PRO A 313 26.23 -6.29 7.23
C PRO A 313 26.70 -5.12 6.37
N ASN A 314 26.20 -5.05 5.13
CA ASN A 314 26.50 -3.98 4.19
C ASN A 314 25.21 -3.43 3.58
N LYS A 315 24.89 -2.16 3.86
CA LYS A 315 23.70 -1.47 3.34
C LYS A 315 23.72 -1.25 1.82
N ALA A 316 24.88 -1.35 1.18
CA ALA A 316 25.00 -1.32 -0.28
C ALA A 316 24.76 -2.71 -0.92
N SER A 317 24.61 -3.77 -0.12
CA SER A 317 24.26 -5.11 -0.58
C SER A 317 22.81 -5.42 -0.20
N PRO A 318 22.05 -6.12 -1.06
CA PRO A 318 20.69 -6.54 -0.74
C PRO A 318 20.66 -7.68 0.30
N THR A 319 21.81 -8.27 0.64
CA THR A 319 21.90 -9.48 1.45
C THR A 319 21.68 -9.20 2.94
N TYR A 320 20.66 -9.83 3.48
CA TYR A 320 20.42 -10.02 4.90
C TYR A 320 20.94 -11.38 5.35
N THR A 321 21.36 -11.49 6.61
CA THR A 321 21.90 -12.73 7.16
C THR A 321 21.49 -12.95 8.61
N TYR A 322 21.47 -14.21 9.02
CA TYR A 322 21.39 -14.60 10.41
C TYR A 322 22.11 -15.94 10.63
N LYS A 323 22.83 -16.04 11.75
CA LYS A 323 23.51 -17.28 12.16
C LYS A 323 22.70 -17.92 13.28
N LEU A 324 22.39 -19.20 13.14
CA LEU A 324 21.65 -19.94 14.15
C LEU A 324 22.25 -21.31 14.39
N LYS A 325 21.93 -21.88 15.55
CA LYS A 325 22.25 -23.27 15.86
C LYS A 325 20.98 -24.12 15.75
N THR A 326 21.04 -25.22 15.01
CA THR A 326 19.88 -26.11 14.86
C THR A 326 19.47 -26.70 16.21
N PRO A 327 18.15 -26.83 16.49
CA PRO A 327 17.65 -27.29 17.77
C PRO A 327 17.95 -28.78 18.00
N TRP A 328 17.76 -29.22 19.24
CA TRP A 328 17.86 -30.65 19.59
C TRP A 328 16.73 -31.49 19.00
N ARG A 329 15.53 -30.88 18.88
CA ARG A 329 14.34 -31.53 18.36
C ARG A 329 14.53 -31.84 16.87
N LEU A 330 14.20 -33.06 16.50
CA LEU A 330 14.23 -33.54 15.12
C LEU A 330 12.91 -33.26 14.41
N GLY A 331 12.97 -33.15 13.09
CA GLY A 331 11.80 -33.00 12.23
C GLY A 331 11.98 -31.94 11.16
N ILE A 332 10.88 -31.52 10.55
CA ILE A 332 10.86 -30.53 9.47
C ILE A 332 10.68 -29.15 10.08
N PHE A 333 11.62 -28.27 9.79
CA PHE A 333 11.61 -26.86 10.16
C PHE A 333 11.43 -25.99 8.92
N LYS A 334 11.07 -24.73 9.13
CA LYS A 334 10.90 -23.73 8.09
C LYS A 334 11.73 -22.51 8.42
N PHE A 335 12.52 -22.06 7.46
CA PHE A 335 13.00 -20.68 7.39
C PHE A 335 11.84 -19.83 6.88
N LEU A 336 11.39 -18.87 7.66
CA LEU A 336 10.26 -18.03 7.33
C LEU A 336 10.65 -16.56 7.47
N VAL A 337 10.43 -15.80 6.39
CA VAL A 337 10.46 -14.34 6.38
C VAL A 337 9.08 -13.87 5.92
N ASP A 338 8.28 -13.41 6.88
CA ASP A 338 6.98 -12.79 6.64
C ASP A 338 7.10 -11.30 6.96
N TYR A 339 7.12 -10.45 5.93
CA TYR A 339 7.36 -9.02 6.07
C TYR A 339 6.17 -8.25 5.50
N LYS A 340 5.37 -7.70 6.42
CA LYS A 340 4.15 -6.94 6.13
C LYS A 340 4.27 -5.56 6.76
N ARG A 341 4.24 -4.51 5.94
CA ARG A 341 4.27 -3.11 6.37
C ARG A 341 3.33 -2.30 5.49
N TYR A 342 2.66 -1.32 6.08
CA TYR A 342 1.80 -0.41 5.32
C TYR A 342 2.55 0.27 4.18
N GLY A 343 1.94 0.29 3.00
CA GLY A 343 2.52 0.85 1.78
C GLY A 343 3.51 -0.06 1.05
N LEU A 344 4.07 -1.09 1.70
CA LEU A 344 4.92 -2.09 1.04
C LEU A 344 4.09 -3.31 0.64
N ASN A 345 4.44 -3.94 -0.49
CA ASN A 345 3.90 -5.26 -0.78
C ASN A 345 4.34 -6.28 0.29
N TYR A 346 3.48 -7.25 0.55
CA TYR A 346 3.75 -8.34 1.47
C TYR A 346 4.76 -9.31 0.86
N ILE A 347 5.77 -9.64 1.65
CA ILE A 347 6.74 -10.68 1.34
C ILE A 347 6.44 -11.87 2.23
N HIS A 348 6.19 -13.01 1.61
CA HIS A 348 6.10 -14.29 2.30
C HIS A 348 7.09 -15.25 1.65
N ASN A 349 8.23 -15.47 2.30
CA ASN A 349 9.23 -16.44 1.87
C ASN A 349 9.33 -17.57 2.90
N SER A 350 9.10 -18.81 2.47
CA SER A 350 9.16 -19.98 3.32
C SER A 350 9.98 -21.07 2.63
N MET A 351 10.98 -21.61 3.33
CA MET A 351 11.80 -22.73 2.86
C MET A 351 11.88 -23.82 3.92
N GLU A 352 11.55 -25.06 3.55
CA GLU A 352 11.54 -26.20 4.46
C GLU A 352 12.92 -26.86 4.52
N VAL A 353 13.33 -27.30 5.70
CA VAL A 353 14.58 -28.03 5.92
C VAL A 353 14.41 -29.07 7.02
N SER A 354 15.03 -30.23 6.85
CA SER A 354 14.96 -31.31 7.84
C SER A 354 16.11 -31.23 8.84
N VAL A 355 15.81 -31.28 10.14
CA VAL A 355 16.80 -31.47 11.20
C VAL A 355 16.82 -32.95 11.58
N ILE A 356 17.93 -33.61 11.28
CA ILE A 356 18.13 -35.06 11.43
C ILE A 356 19.12 -35.40 12.55
N GLN A 357 19.09 -36.67 12.97
CA GLN A 357 20.04 -37.18 13.95
C GLN A 357 21.43 -37.37 13.35
N LEU A 358 22.45 -37.36 14.22
CA LEU A 358 23.81 -37.81 13.87
C LEU A 358 23.77 -39.27 13.43
N ARG A 359 24.58 -39.63 12.44
CA ARG A 359 24.76 -41.04 12.04
C ARG A 359 25.54 -41.80 13.12
N HIS A 360 25.44 -43.13 13.10
CA HIS A 360 26.04 -43.99 14.14
C HIS A 360 27.58 -43.86 14.23
N ASP A 361 28.23 -43.47 13.15
CA ASP A 361 29.67 -43.29 12.97
C ASP A 361 30.16 -41.89 13.36
N GLU A 362 29.25 -40.99 13.73
CA GLU A 362 29.55 -39.58 14.04
C GLU A 362 29.42 -39.27 15.53
N PHE A 363 29.10 -40.27 16.35
CA PHE A 363 29.16 -40.14 17.79
C PHE A 363 30.62 -40.16 18.25
N PRO A 364 31.01 -39.33 19.24
CA PRO A 364 32.33 -39.46 19.86
C PRO A 364 32.52 -40.92 20.30
N PRO A 365 33.69 -41.54 20.03
CA PRO A 365 33.97 -42.86 20.53
C PRO A 365 33.77 -42.85 22.04
N LEU A 366 33.09 -43.86 22.57
CA LEU A 366 32.87 -44.02 24.00
C LEU A 366 34.22 -43.87 24.71
N SER A 367 34.35 -42.84 25.53
CA SER A 367 35.46 -42.73 26.47
C SER A 367 35.28 -43.85 27.48
N CYS A 368 35.90 -44.99 27.24
CA CYS A 368 36.06 -46.03 28.24
C CYS A 368 36.96 -45.43 29.34
N GLY A 369 36.32 -44.95 30.42
CA GLY A 369 36.99 -44.61 31.68
C GLY A 369 37.13 -45.83 32.56
#